data_AF-A0A8J3X5M0-F1
#
_entry.id   AF-A0A8J3X5M0-F1
#
_cell.length_a   1.000
_cell.length_b   1.000
_cell.length_c   1.000
_cell.angle_alpha   90.00
_cell.angle_beta   90.00
_cell.angle_gamma   90.00
#
_symmetry.space_group_name_H-M   'P 1'
#
loop_
_entity.id
_entity.type
_entity.pdbx_description
1 polymer ?
#
loop_
_entity_poly.entity_id
_entity_poly.type
_entity_poly.pdbx_seq_one_letter_code
_entity_poly.pdbx_strand_id
1 'polypeptide(L)'
;MDEAVAVGTTGALVTGGNTGHTWGGSERGPRPEVRRGRRYARRVELQDGAVDAQANDPHDPPAPEYEVWRTTAADPAFSEWLRSASEPDWTAVVTHPFAAAIIRGEADMRRYLVQDFQFVDAFTALLGAAVAGADRFESRVPFGRFLGQIVTDTERSYFHRALAALGVDADDVTSPELEPVTVRFRALMDEARVSQEYPVVLAVLCLAEWIYLGWASRAAEPLPEEFLYREWIDLHSGPDFEAWVGFLRGELDRLGPSLGEEGQARVLGFFREAARLERGFFDMAQG
;
A
#
# COMPACT_ATOMS: atom_id res chain seq x y z
N MET A 1 41.89 -1.00 -45.45
CA MET A 1 42.30 0.39 -45.67
C MET A 1 41.09 1.23 -45.34
N ASP A 2 40.71 1.19 -44.06
CA ASP A 2 41.14 2.14 -43.00
C ASP A 2 40.19 3.34 -43.04
N GLU A 3 39.55 3.79 -41.97
CA GLU A 3 39.98 3.81 -40.57
C GLU A 3 38.76 4.05 -39.68
N ALA A 4 38.75 3.46 -38.49
CA ALA A 4 37.89 3.86 -37.39
C ALA A 4 38.49 5.10 -36.70
N VAL A 5 37.67 6.04 -36.23
CA VAL A 5 38.06 6.95 -35.14
C VAL A 5 36.91 7.03 -34.14
N ALA A 6 37.14 6.34 -33.01
CA ALA A 6 36.55 6.66 -31.73
C ALA A 6 37.26 7.89 -31.14
N VAL A 7 36.52 8.75 -30.45
CA VAL A 7 37.09 9.66 -29.45
C VAL A 7 36.34 9.39 -28.15
N GLY A 8 37.00 8.62 -27.28
CA GLY A 8 36.77 8.69 -25.84
C GLY A 8 37.65 9.80 -25.26
N THR A 9 37.18 10.42 -24.19
CA THR A 9 38.02 11.26 -23.33
C THR A 9 37.92 10.74 -21.91
N THR A 10 39.01 10.15 -21.47
CA THR A 10 39.28 9.68 -20.11
C THR A 10 39.77 10.84 -19.24
N GLY A 11 39.27 10.90 -18.01
CA GLY A 11 40.05 11.11 -16.78
C GLY A 11 40.73 12.47 -16.53
N ALA A 12 40.38 13.08 -15.39
CA ALA A 12 41.38 13.73 -14.53
C ALA A 12 40.93 13.68 -13.07
N LEU A 13 41.58 12.79 -12.30
CA LEU A 13 41.78 12.96 -10.87
C LEU A 13 42.47 14.32 -10.62
N VAL A 14 42.01 15.06 -9.61
CA VAL A 14 42.82 16.09 -8.96
C VAL A 14 43.05 15.68 -7.51
N THR A 15 44.32 15.44 -7.23
CA THR A 15 44.93 15.26 -5.91
C THR A 15 45.35 16.60 -5.32
N GLY A 16 45.43 16.67 -3.99
CA GLY A 16 46.08 17.74 -3.22
C GLY A 16 45.09 18.49 -2.32
N GLY A 17 45.35 18.73 -1.04
CA GLY A 17 46.54 18.52 -0.24
C GLY A 17 46.21 18.76 1.23
N ASN A 18 46.90 18.03 2.08
CA ASN A 18 46.84 18.08 3.53
C ASN A 18 47.50 19.36 4.05
N THR A 19 46.77 20.19 4.79
CA THR A 19 47.35 21.18 5.72
C THR A 19 46.71 21.00 7.08
N GLY A 20 47.51 20.47 8.01
CA GLY A 20 47.10 20.20 9.38
C GLY A 20 46.76 21.47 10.14
N HIS A 21 45.69 21.40 10.93
CA HIS A 21 45.43 22.34 12.00
C HIS A 21 45.20 21.60 13.31
N THR A 22 46.01 22.02 14.29
CA THR A 22 46.12 21.57 15.66
C THR A 22 44.84 21.83 16.44
N TRP A 23 44.41 20.85 17.25
CA TRP A 23 43.36 21.01 18.26
C TRP A 23 43.85 21.95 19.38
N GLY A 24 43.43 23.21 19.32
CA GLY A 24 43.51 24.18 20.40
C GLY A 24 42.15 24.29 21.08
N GLY A 25 42.11 24.08 22.40
CA GLY A 25 40.89 24.23 23.19
C GLY A 25 40.49 25.69 23.36
N SER A 26 39.18 25.96 23.32
CA SER A 26 38.59 27.15 23.94
C SER A 26 37.11 26.91 24.28
N GLU A 27 36.84 27.00 25.58
CA GLU A 27 35.68 27.63 26.22
C GLU A 27 34.26 27.16 25.83
N ARG A 28 33.63 26.46 26.79
CA ARG A 28 32.21 26.11 26.77
C ARG A 28 31.36 27.35 27.04
N GLY A 29 30.70 27.89 26.02
CA GLY A 29 29.54 28.76 26.18
C GLY A 29 28.34 28.02 26.78
N PRO A 30 27.38 28.73 27.40
CA PRO A 30 26.25 28.09 28.07
C PRO A 30 25.34 27.39 27.06
N ARG A 31 24.96 26.13 27.38
CA ARG A 31 24.01 25.34 26.59
C ARG A 31 22.60 25.90 26.77
N PRO A 32 21.78 26.02 25.71
CA PRO A 32 20.39 26.43 25.85
C PRO A 32 19.59 25.35 26.59
N GLU A 33 18.77 25.78 27.56
CA GLU A 33 17.86 24.92 28.32
C GLU A 33 16.81 24.29 27.39
N VAL A 34 16.84 22.96 27.29
CA VAL A 34 15.78 22.18 26.66
C VAL A 34 14.55 22.22 27.57
N ARG A 35 13.57 23.07 27.25
CA ARG A 35 12.23 23.00 27.86
C ARG A 35 11.63 21.64 27.54
N ARG A 36 11.50 20.80 28.58
CA ARG A 36 10.76 19.53 28.53
C ARG A 36 9.29 19.82 28.23
N GLY A 37 8.89 19.71 26.97
CA GLY A 37 7.49 19.64 26.58
C GLY A 37 6.82 18.46 27.28
N ARG A 38 5.69 18.74 27.94
CA ARG A 38 4.85 17.70 28.57
C ARG A 38 4.34 16.80 27.46
N ARG A 39 4.72 15.52 27.50
CA ARG A 39 4.12 14.48 26.65
C ARG A 39 2.68 14.31 27.09
N TYR A 40 1.73 14.69 26.25
CA TYR A 40 0.36 14.22 26.36
C TYR A 40 0.34 12.77 25.85
N ALA A 41 0.65 11.84 26.74
CA ALA A 41 0.35 10.43 26.51
C ALA A 41 -1.14 10.22 26.77
N ARG A 42 -1.98 10.45 25.77
CA ARG A 42 -3.33 9.90 25.77
C ARG A 42 -3.19 8.43 25.37
N ARG A 43 -3.17 7.55 26.35
CA ARG A 43 -3.35 6.11 26.14
C ARG A 43 -4.75 5.96 25.55
N VAL A 44 -4.84 5.81 24.24
CA VAL A 44 -6.01 5.20 23.62
C VAL A 44 -5.97 3.77 24.13
N GLU A 45 -6.95 3.39 24.92
CA GLU A 45 -7.24 1.98 25.19
C GLU A 45 -7.60 1.39 23.82
N LEU A 46 -6.60 0.80 23.15
CA LEU A 46 -6.84 -0.13 22.06
C LEU A 46 -7.70 -1.22 22.69
N GLN A 47 -8.96 -1.30 22.28
CA GLN A 47 -9.81 -2.43 22.60
C GLN A 47 -9.02 -3.67 22.19
N ASP A 48 -8.78 -4.57 23.15
CA ASP A 48 -8.17 -5.89 22.93
C ASP A 48 -9.08 -6.67 21.97
N GLY A 49 -8.89 -6.42 20.68
CA GLY A 49 -9.53 -7.09 19.58
C GLY A 49 -8.44 -7.36 18.57
N ALA A 50 -7.54 -8.29 18.90
CA ALA A 50 -6.84 -9.00 17.85
C ALA A 50 -7.93 -9.52 16.92
N VAL A 51 -7.93 -9.07 15.68
CA VAL A 51 -8.80 -9.64 14.67
C VAL A 51 -8.29 -11.06 14.54
N ASP A 52 -9.10 -12.05 14.91
CA ASP A 52 -8.70 -13.43 14.70
C ASP A 52 -8.76 -13.69 13.19
N ALA A 53 -7.71 -13.30 12.46
CA ALA A 53 -7.59 -13.53 11.03
C ALA A 53 -7.53 -15.04 10.68
N GLN A 54 -7.49 -15.93 11.69
CA GLN A 54 -7.67 -17.38 11.52
C GLN A 54 -9.14 -17.79 11.61
N ALA A 55 -10.01 -16.98 12.21
CA ALA A 55 -11.45 -17.22 12.21
C ALA A 55 -12.00 -16.81 10.85
N ASN A 56 -12.13 -17.80 9.94
CA ASN A 56 -13.09 -17.68 8.84
C ASN A 56 -14.41 -17.15 9.43
N ASP A 57 -14.99 -16.12 8.81
CA ASP A 57 -16.36 -15.75 9.13
C ASP A 57 -17.20 -17.03 8.96
N PRO A 58 -17.95 -17.50 9.97
CA PRO A 58 -18.76 -18.70 9.85
C PRO A 58 -19.80 -18.61 8.71
N HIS A 59 -20.04 -17.44 8.14
CA HIS A 59 -20.85 -17.24 6.93
C HIS A 59 -20.08 -17.32 5.60
N ASP A 60 -18.75 -17.33 5.60
CA ASP A 60 -18.00 -17.50 4.36
C ASP A 60 -18.13 -18.95 3.87
N PRO A 61 -18.49 -19.19 2.59
CA PRO A 61 -18.41 -20.51 2.03
C PRO A 61 -16.95 -21.00 2.12
N PRO A 62 -16.70 -22.24 2.57
CA PRO A 62 -15.35 -22.76 2.64
C PRO A 62 -14.77 -22.76 1.22
N ALA A 63 -13.71 -21.98 1.01
CA ALA A 63 -12.96 -22.10 -0.23
C ALA A 63 -12.33 -23.49 -0.28
N PRO A 64 -12.30 -24.15 -1.45
CA PRO A 64 -11.50 -25.34 -1.60
C PRO A 64 -10.03 -25.01 -1.27
N GLU A 65 -9.35 -25.95 -0.61
CA GLU A 65 -7.90 -25.88 -0.39
C GLU A 65 -7.16 -25.63 -1.71
N TYR A 66 -6.07 -24.88 -1.67
CA TYR A 66 -5.31 -24.48 -2.87
C TYR A 66 -4.92 -25.69 -3.72
N GLU A 67 -4.43 -26.76 -3.09
CA GLU A 67 -4.00 -27.98 -3.79
C GLU A 67 -5.16 -28.71 -4.49
N VAL A 68 -6.38 -28.63 -3.95
CA VAL A 68 -7.57 -29.17 -4.63
C VAL A 68 -7.99 -28.24 -5.77
N TRP A 69 -8.11 -26.95 -5.48
CA TRP A 69 -8.56 -25.93 -6.42
C TRP A 69 -7.70 -25.89 -7.69
N ARG A 70 -6.37 -25.90 -7.53
CA ARG A 70 -5.43 -25.74 -8.65
C ARG A 70 -5.47 -26.88 -9.67
N THR A 71 -6.05 -28.03 -9.33
CA THR A 71 -6.17 -29.18 -10.25
C THR A 71 -7.23 -28.97 -11.34
N THR A 72 -8.17 -28.05 -11.10
CA THR A 72 -9.29 -27.77 -12.02
C THR A 72 -9.33 -26.31 -12.48
N ALA A 73 -8.54 -25.42 -11.86
CA ALA A 73 -8.45 -24.02 -12.22
C ALA A 73 -7.86 -23.80 -13.62
N ALA A 74 -8.43 -22.84 -14.36
CA ALA A 74 -7.89 -22.43 -15.67
C ALA A 74 -6.52 -21.74 -15.54
N ASP A 75 -6.34 -20.95 -14.48
CA ASP A 75 -5.06 -20.41 -14.04
C ASP A 75 -4.79 -20.92 -12.61
N PRO A 76 -3.83 -21.83 -12.40
CA PRO A 76 -3.54 -22.44 -11.11
C PRO A 76 -2.62 -21.60 -10.22
N ALA A 77 -2.42 -20.31 -10.52
CA ALA A 77 -1.66 -19.37 -9.70
C ALA A 77 -2.26 -19.22 -8.27
N PHE A 78 -1.39 -19.04 -7.27
CA PHE A 78 -1.84 -18.90 -5.88
C PHE A 78 -2.58 -17.58 -5.65
N SER A 79 -2.14 -16.50 -6.28
CA SER A 79 -2.81 -15.20 -6.28
C SER A 79 -4.22 -15.27 -6.89
N GLU A 80 -4.42 -16.06 -7.95
CA GLU A 80 -5.75 -16.29 -8.53
C GLU A 80 -6.65 -17.15 -7.63
N TRP A 81 -6.08 -18.11 -6.88
CA TRP A 81 -6.83 -18.82 -5.84
C TRP A 81 -7.31 -17.85 -4.76
N LEU A 82 -6.42 -16.99 -4.23
CA LEU A 82 -6.77 -15.98 -3.24
C LEU A 82 -7.90 -15.06 -3.75
N ARG A 83 -7.75 -14.53 -4.97
CA ARG A 83 -8.77 -13.68 -5.61
C ARG A 83 -10.10 -14.40 -5.77
N SER A 84 -10.09 -15.61 -6.34
CA SER A 84 -11.30 -16.40 -6.56
C SER A 84 -11.97 -16.80 -5.24
N ALA A 85 -11.20 -17.04 -4.19
CA ALA A 85 -11.70 -17.40 -2.87
C ALA A 85 -12.25 -16.20 -2.09
N SER A 86 -11.97 -14.97 -2.52
CA SER A 86 -12.50 -13.72 -1.96
C SER A 86 -13.75 -13.19 -2.67
N GLU A 87 -14.37 -13.98 -3.53
CA GLU A 87 -15.71 -13.67 -4.03
C GLU A 87 -16.77 -13.89 -2.92
N PRO A 88 -17.83 -13.08 -2.86
CA PRO A 88 -18.23 -12.05 -3.84
C PRO A 88 -17.62 -10.66 -3.60
N ASP A 89 -16.86 -10.45 -2.53
CA ASP A 89 -16.42 -9.10 -2.13
C ASP A 89 -15.46 -8.47 -3.14
N TRP A 90 -14.57 -9.28 -3.75
CA TRP A 90 -13.74 -8.83 -4.86
C TRP A 90 -14.55 -8.18 -5.98
N THR A 91 -15.54 -8.91 -6.52
CA THR A 91 -16.41 -8.39 -7.59
C THR A 91 -17.23 -7.19 -7.12
N ALA A 92 -17.70 -7.22 -5.87
CA ALA A 92 -18.50 -6.13 -5.30
C ALA A 92 -17.74 -4.78 -5.29
N VAL A 93 -16.43 -4.79 -5.02
CA VAL A 93 -15.58 -3.59 -5.08
C VAL A 93 -15.28 -3.20 -6.52
N VAL A 94 -14.79 -4.16 -7.33
CA VAL A 94 -14.37 -3.88 -8.72
C VAL A 94 -15.51 -3.33 -9.58
N THR A 95 -16.76 -3.68 -9.25
CA THR A 95 -17.96 -3.21 -9.94
C THR A 95 -18.82 -2.26 -9.11
N HIS A 96 -18.27 -1.73 -8.01
CA HIS A 96 -19.02 -0.92 -7.05
C HIS A 96 -19.62 0.34 -7.70
N PRO A 97 -20.85 0.75 -7.35
CA PRO A 97 -21.43 1.99 -7.87
C PRO A 97 -20.58 3.23 -7.59
N PHE A 98 -19.93 3.31 -6.41
CA PHE A 98 -18.97 4.37 -6.09
C PHE A 98 -17.76 4.38 -7.05
N ALA A 99 -17.15 3.22 -7.34
CA ALA A 99 -16.06 3.12 -8.31
C ALA A 99 -16.50 3.56 -9.72
N ALA A 100 -17.70 3.13 -10.13
CA ALA A 100 -18.28 3.54 -11.39
C ALA A 100 -18.57 5.06 -11.43
N ALA A 101 -18.94 5.66 -10.30
CA ALA A 101 -19.14 7.11 -10.19
C ALA A 101 -17.81 7.88 -10.26
N ILE A 102 -16.70 7.37 -9.71
CA ILE A 102 -15.35 7.93 -9.90
C ILE A 102 -15.01 7.97 -11.39
N ILE A 103 -15.19 6.84 -12.09
CA ILE A 103 -14.89 6.73 -13.52
C ILE A 103 -15.70 7.74 -14.36
N ARG A 104 -16.95 8.02 -13.97
CA ARG A 104 -17.81 9.01 -14.65
C ARG A 104 -17.56 10.45 -14.20
N GLY A 105 -16.77 10.67 -13.14
CA GLY A 105 -16.57 11.99 -12.54
C GLY A 105 -17.78 12.53 -11.77
N GLU A 106 -18.56 11.63 -11.16
CA GLU A 106 -19.83 11.93 -10.48
C GLU A 106 -19.79 11.61 -8.97
N ALA A 107 -18.70 11.03 -8.45
CA ALA A 107 -18.61 10.60 -7.06
C ALA A 107 -18.38 11.76 -6.09
N ASP A 108 -19.04 11.75 -4.93
CA ASP A 108 -18.62 12.61 -3.81
C ASP A 108 -17.35 12.03 -3.16
N MET A 109 -16.21 12.59 -3.54
CA MET A 109 -14.90 12.13 -3.09
C MET A 109 -14.51 12.62 -1.70
N ARG A 110 -15.27 13.54 -1.07
CA ARG A 110 -14.83 14.21 0.16
C ARG A 110 -14.67 13.23 1.31
N ARG A 111 -15.72 12.46 1.62
CA ARG A 111 -15.67 11.49 2.74
C ARG A 111 -14.61 10.41 2.48
N TYR A 112 -14.59 9.91 1.24
CA TYR A 112 -13.64 8.89 0.79
C TYR A 112 -12.19 9.33 0.97
N LEU A 113 -11.77 10.46 0.39
CA LEU A 113 -10.37 10.90 0.44
C LEU A 113 -9.91 11.31 1.84
N VAL A 114 -10.81 11.83 2.69
CA VAL A 114 -10.47 12.14 4.10
C VAL A 114 -10.07 10.87 4.84
N GLN A 115 -10.82 9.79 4.63
CA GLN A 115 -10.56 8.50 5.27
C GLN A 115 -9.37 7.78 4.62
N ASP A 116 -9.26 7.82 3.29
CA ASP A 116 -8.23 7.12 2.53
C ASP A 116 -6.83 7.66 2.81
N PHE A 117 -6.72 8.99 3.01
CA PHE A 117 -5.48 9.62 3.46
C PHE A 117 -4.95 9.06 4.78
N GLN A 118 -5.82 8.50 5.64
CA GLN A 118 -5.43 7.91 6.92
C GLN A 118 -4.77 6.53 6.77
N PHE A 119 -4.82 5.91 5.58
CA PHE A 119 -4.11 4.67 5.28
C PHE A 119 -2.65 4.90 4.89
N VAL A 120 -2.29 6.07 4.35
CA VAL A 120 -0.96 6.35 3.79
C VAL A 120 0.17 5.98 4.77
N ASP A 121 0.05 6.38 6.03
CA ASP A 121 1.06 6.06 7.06
C ASP A 121 1.13 4.56 7.39
N ALA A 122 -0.03 3.90 7.55
CA ALA A 122 -0.10 2.47 7.82
C ALA A 122 0.41 1.64 6.63
N PHE A 123 0.07 2.05 5.41
CA PHE A 123 0.51 1.43 4.17
C PHE A 123 2.03 1.58 3.97
N THR A 124 2.56 2.78 4.24
CA THR A 124 4.02 3.04 4.26
C THR A 124 4.73 2.11 5.25
N ALA A 125 4.18 1.94 6.45
CA ALA A 125 4.75 1.04 7.45
C ALA A 125 4.68 -0.44 7.02
N LEU A 126 3.60 -0.83 6.33
CA LEU A 126 3.42 -2.18 5.78
C LEU A 126 4.42 -2.48 4.64
N LEU A 127 4.67 -1.52 3.75
CA LEU A 127 5.76 -1.61 2.76
C LEU A 127 7.13 -1.75 3.44
N GLY A 128 7.37 -1.04 4.54
CA GLY A 128 8.57 -1.20 5.35
C GLY A 128 8.71 -2.63 5.93
N ALA A 129 7.61 -3.23 6.38
CA ALA A 129 7.59 -4.63 6.80
C ALA A 129 7.86 -5.60 5.64
N ALA A 130 7.39 -5.31 4.43
CA ALA A 130 7.71 -6.11 3.24
C ALA A 130 9.22 -6.06 2.91
N VAL A 131 9.85 -4.88 2.98
CA VAL A 131 11.31 -4.74 2.82
C VAL A 131 12.07 -5.56 3.87
N ALA A 132 11.61 -5.51 5.12
CA ALA A 132 12.24 -6.24 6.22
C ALA A 132 12.08 -7.77 6.07
N GLY A 133 10.87 -8.21 5.74
CA GLY A 133 10.45 -9.62 5.74
C GLY A 133 10.81 -10.41 4.48
N ALA A 134 11.05 -9.75 3.34
CA ALA A 134 11.33 -10.43 2.08
C ALA A 134 12.47 -11.46 2.20
N ASP A 135 12.33 -12.65 1.60
CA ASP A 135 13.33 -13.72 1.67
C ASP A 135 14.51 -13.51 0.70
N ARG A 136 14.37 -12.60 -0.27
CA ARG A 136 15.37 -12.34 -1.33
C ARG A 136 15.72 -10.88 -1.44
N PHE A 137 16.94 -10.57 -1.87
CA PHE A 137 17.35 -9.19 -2.09
C PHE A 137 16.60 -8.58 -3.28
N GLU A 138 16.39 -9.37 -4.32
CA GLU A 138 15.68 -8.99 -5.54
C GLU A 138 14.24 -8.57 -5.23
N SER A 139 13.56 -9.27 -4.32
CA SER A 139 12.22 -8.90 -3.86
C SER A 139 12.21 -7.58 -3.07
N ARG A 140 13.29 -7.25 -2.34
CA ARG A 140 13.38 -5.99 -1.58
C ARG A 140 13.47 -4.76 -2.48
N VAL A 141 14.03 -4.90 -3.69
CA VAL A 141 14.29 -3.76 -4.57
C VAL A 141 12.99 -3.07 -5.03
N PRO A 142 11.97 -3.78 -5.54
CA PRO A 142 10.68 -3.17 -5.85
C PRO A 142 10.00 -2.51 -4.65
N PHE A 143 9.96 -3.17 -3.47
CA PHE A 143 9.40 -2.53 -2.27
C PHE A 143 10.16 -1.27 -1.87
N GLY A 144 11.50 -1.31 -1.88
CA GLY A 144 12.31 -0.15 -1.52
C GLY A 144 12.12 1.02 -2.50
N ARG A 145 11.97 0.72 -3.80
CA ARG A 145 11.65 1.73 -4.82
C ARG A 145 10.26 2.31 -4.59
N PHE A 146 9.25 1.45 -4.44
CA PHE A 146 7.86 1.89 -4.28
C PHE A 146 7.66 2.64 -2.96
N LEU A 147 8.20 2.14 -1.85
CA LEU A 147 8.28 2.88 -0.59
C LEU A 147 8.97 4.23 -0.77
N GLY A 148 10.09 4.26 -1.48
CA GLY A 148 10.79 5.48 -1.85
C GLY A 148 9.91 6.45 -2.64
N GLN A 149 9.12 5.94 -3.58
CA GLN A 149 8.09 6.70 -4.29
C GLN A 149 7.09 7.22 -3.28
N ILE A 150 6.29 6.41 -2.58
CA ILE A 150 5.29 6.86 -1.59
C ILE A 150 5.82 7.94 -0.61
N VAL A 151 7.04 7.81 -0.07
CA VAL A 151 7.58 8.77 0.91
C VAL A 151 8.18 10.04 0.29
N THR A 152 8.70 9.98 -0.94
CA THR A 152 9.25 11.16 -1.64
C THR A 152 8.22 11.81 -2.54
N ASP A 153 7.25 11.02 -2.97
CA ASP A 153 6.22 11.38 -3.90
C ASP A 153 5.19 12.22 -3.15
N THR A 154 4.93 13.30 -3.86
CA THR A 154 3.74 14.08 -3.94
C THR A 154 2.40 13.32 -3.93
N GLU A 155 2.24 12.09 -3.42
CA GLU A 155 0.93 11.54 -3.04
C GLU A 155 0.26 12.42 -1.97
N ARG A 156 1.07 12.93 -1.03
CA ARG A 156 0.65 14.07 -0.22
C ARG A 156 0.21 15.25 -1.09
N SER A 157 0.82 15.52 -2.24
CA SER A 157 0.34 16.57 -3.15
C SER A 157 -1.00 16.24 -3.82
N TYR A 158 -1.26 15.00 -4.25
CA TYR A 158 -2.58 14.66 -4.79
C TYR A 158 -3.61 14.82 -3.68
N PHE A 159 -3.45 14.14 -2.54
CA PHE A 159 -4.38 14.24 -1.41
C PHE A 159 -4.54 15.69 -0.93
N HIS A 160 -3.45 16.44 -0.73
CA HIS A 160 -3.55 17.85 -0.31
C HIS A 160 -4.24 18.73 -1.34
N ARG A 161 -3.96 18.56 -2.65
CA ARG A 161 -4.66 19.32 -3.71
C ARG A 161 -6.13 18.93 -3.80
N ALA A 162 -6.43 17.64 -3.78
CA ALA A 162 -7.78 17.10 -3.87
C ALA A 162 -8.64 17.54 -2.67
N LEU A 163 -8.13 17.35 -1.44
CA LEU A 163 -8.82 17.76 -0.22
C LEU A 163 -8.99 19.29 -0.14
N ALA A 164 -8.01 20.07 -0.58
CA ALA A 164 -8.14 21.52 -0.67
C ALA A 164 -9.17 21.95 -1.72
N ALA A 165 -9.19 21.32 -2.90
CA ALA A 165 -10.17 21.59 -3.96
C ALA A 165 -11.59 21.22 -3.51
N LEU A 166 -11.72 20.17 -2.70
CA LEU A 166 -12.97 19.76 -2.09
C LEU A 166 -13.38 20.69 -0.93
N GLY A 167 -12.50 21.56 -0.42
CA GLY A 167 -12.77 22.47 0.69
C GLY A 167 -12.73 21.79 2.06
N VAL A 168 -11.80 20.85 2.26
CA VAL A 168 -11.51 20.22 3.55
C VAL A 168 -10.42 21.04 4.25
N ASP A 169 -10.67 21.41 5.51
CA ASP A 169 -9.70 22.15 6.31
C ASP A 169 -8.52 21.25 6.71
N ALA A 170 -7.32 21.83 6.77
CA ALA A 170 -6.10 21.07 7.08
C ALA A 170 -6.18 20.32 8.42
N ASP A 171 -6.86 20.88 9.41
CA ASP A 171 -7.06 20.25 10.72
C ASP A 171 -7.90 18.96 10.60
N ASP A 172 -8.95 18.99 9.78
CA ASP A 172 -9.82 17.83 9.48
C ASP A 172 -9.07 16.74 8.70
N VAL A 173 -7.99 17.08 8.00
CA VAL A 173 -7.12 16.10 7.32
C VAL A 173 -6.18 15.40 8.30
N THR A 174 -5.65 16.13 9.30
CA THR A 174 -4.64 15.59 10.22
C THR A 174 -5.17 14.68 11.31
N SER A 175 -6.43 14.87 11.72
CA SER A 175 -7.05 14.06 12.79
C SER A 175 -8.58 14.01 12.63
N PRO A 176 -9.09 13.43 11.52
CA PRO A 176 -10.53 13.25 11.35
C PRO A 176 -11.09 12.24 12.36
N GLU A 177 -12.40 12.28 12.55
CA GLU A 177 -13.11 11.13 13.10
C GLU A 177 -13.02 9.98 12.10
N LEU A 178 -12.47 8.84 12.54
CA LEU A 178 -12.28 7.68 11.69
C LEU A 178 -13.57 6.89 11.59
N GLU A 179 -13.91 6.48 10.37
CA GLU A 179 -15.00 5.56 10.14
C GLU A 179 -14.65 4.17 10.69
N PRO A 180 -15.63 3.38 11.17
CA PRO A 180 -15.36 2.05 11.73
C PRO A 180 -14.57 1.13 10.81
N VAL A 181 -14.84 1.19 9.49
CA VAL A 181 -14.11 0.39 8.49
C VAL A 181 -12.66 0.84 8.34
N THR A 182 -12.39 2.14 8.40
CA THR A 182 -11.02 2.71 8.37
C THR A 182 -10.22 2.24 9.58
N VAL A 183 -10.83 2.25 10.77
CA VAL A 183 -10.19 1.75 11.99
C VAL A 183 -9.83 0.26 11.85
N ARG A 184 -10.76 -0.56 11.36
CA ARG A 184 -10.55 -2.01 11.19
C ARG A 184 -9.46 -2.32 10.16
N PHE A 185 -9.44 -1.61 9.03
CA PHE A 185 -8.43 -1.86 8.01
C PHE A 185 -7.05 -1.42 8.46
N ARG A 186 -6.93 -0.28 9.17
CA ARG A 186 -5.65 0.09 9.81
C ARG A 186 -5.19 -0.98 10.82
N ALA A 187 -6.11 -1.58 11.56
CA ALA A 187 -5.78 -2.68 12.47
C ALA A 187 -5.29 -3.93 11.71
N LEU A 188 -5.92 -4.29 10.59
CA LEU A 188 -5.48 -5.40 9.73
C LEU A 188 -4.07 -5.16 9.17
N MET A 189 -3.79 -3.94 8.67
CA MET A 189 -2.45 -3.57 8.19
C MET A 189 -1.42 -3.65 9.33
N ASP A 190 -1.78 -3.20 10.54
CA ASP A 190 -0.88 -3.26 11.69
C ASP A 190 -0.64 -4.71 12.14
N GLU A 191 -1.66 -5.56 12.14
CA GLU A 191 -1.53 -6.99 12.45
C GLU A 191 -0.60 -7.69 11.45
N ALA A 192 -0.82 -7.47 10.16
CA ALA A 192 0.06 -8.00 9.10
C ALA A 192 1.50 -7.49 9.30
N ARG A 193 1.69 -6.19 9.56
CA ARG A 193 2.99 -5.58 9.83
C ARG A 193 3.67 -6.19 11.06
N VAL A 194 2.96 -6.37 12.17
CA VAL A 194 3.52 -6.91 13.43
C VAL A 194 3.84 -8.40 13.32
N SER A 195 3.08 -9.16 12.53
CA SER A 195 3.34 -10.58 12.30
C SER A 195 4.76 -10.84 11.77
N GLN A 196 5.31 -9.90 10.99
CA GLN A 196 6.55 -10.06 10.22
C GLN A 196 6.56 -11.30 9.31
N GLU A 197 5.38 -11.84 9.01
CA GLU A 197 5.19 -12.95 8.08
C GLU A 197 5.07 -12.37 6.67
N TYR A 198 6.14 -12.51 5.87
CA TYR A 198 6.19 -11.91 4.54
C TYR A 198 5.00 -12.29 3.62
N PRO A 199 4.53 -13.55 3.56
CA PRO A 199 3.34 -13.90 2.79
C PRO A 199 2.05 -13.21 3.25
N VAL A 200 1.90 -12.96 4.56
CA VAL A 200 0.74 -12.25 5.14
C VAL A 200 0.78 -10.77 4.78
N VAL A 201 1.96 -10.14 4.89
CA VAL A 201 2.17 -8.76 4.44
C VAL A 201 1.86 -8.60 2.96
N LEU A 202 2.34 -9.53 2.13
CA LEU A 202 2.03 -9.57 0.69
C LEU A 202 0.54 -9.71 0.41
N ALA A 203 -0.19 -10.48 1.21
CA ALA A 203 -1.63 -10.68 1.02
C ALA A 203 -2.40 -9.35 1.08
N VAL A 204 -2.13 -8.56 2.12
CA VAL A 204 -2.80 -7.27 2.34
C VAL A 204 -2.37 -6.24 1.29
N LEU A 205 -1.07 -6.14 1.00
CA LEU A 205 -0.55 -5.23 -0.04
C LEU A 205 -1.12 -5.59 -1.42
N CYS A 206 -1.06 -6.86 -1.79
CA CYS A 206 -1.51 -7.32 -3.10
C CYS A 206 -3.00 -7.09 -3.30
N LEU A 207 -3.84 -7.37 -2.30
CA LEU A 207 -5.27 -7.11 -2.45
C LEU A 207 -5.54 -5.61 -2.62
N ALA A 208 -5.04 -4.77 -1.70
CA ALA A 208 -5.31 -3.33 -1.72
C ALA A 208 -4.94 -2.71 -3.08
N GLU A 209 -3.80 -3.09 -3.65
CA GLU A 209 -3.35 -2.57 -4.93
C GLU A 209 -4.11 -3.19 -6.11
N TRP A 210 -4.33 -4.51 -6.09
CA TRP A 210 -4.92 -5.22 -7.23
C TRP A 210 -6.41 -4.91 -7.38
N ILE A 211 -7.14 -4.70 -6.28
CA ILE A 211 -8.57 -4.35 -6.35
C ILE A 211 -8.75 -2.95 -6.93
N TYR A 212 -7.82 -2.04 -6.65
CA TYR A 212 -7.78 -0.70 -7.23
C TYR A 212 -7.48 -0.72 -8.72
N LEU A 213 -6.48 -1.50 -9.14
CA LEU A 213 -6.25 -1.78 -10.56
C LEU A 213 -7.51 -2.36 -11.22
N GLY A 214 -8.20 -3.26 -10.53
CA GLY A 214 -9.38 -3.94 -11.00
C GLY A 214 -10.52 -2.99 -11.39
N TRP A 215 -10.85 -2.01 -10.55
CA TRP A 215 -11.88 -1.03 -10.90
C TRP A 215 -11.36 0.04 -11.85
N ALA A 216 -10.15 0.57 -11.64
CA ALA A 216 -9.62 1.69 -12.42
C ALA A 216 -9.41 1.31 -13.90
N SER A 217 -8.98 0.08 -14.17
CA SER A 217 -8.81 -0.46 -15.54
C SER A 217 -10.12 -0.59 -16.33
N ARG A 218 -11.27 -0.38 -15.70
CA ARG A 218 -12.58 -0.34 -16.37
C ARG A 218 -12.89 1.03 -16.96
N ALA A 219 -12.11 2.05 -16.64
CA ALA A 219 -12.24 3.37 -17.25
C ALA A 219 -11.95 3.30 -18.76
N ALA A 220 -12.73 4.02 -19.54
CA ALA A 220 -12.55 4.14 -20.98
C ALA A 220 -12.39 5.61 -21.36
N GLU A 221 -11.59 5.87 -22.40
CA GLU A 221 -11.38 7.23 -22.88
C GLU A 221 -12.66 7.83 -23.51
N PRO A 222 -12.90 9.14 -23.35
CA PRO A 222 -12.10 10.08 -22.58
C PRO A 222 -12.32 9.95 -21.07
N LEU A 223 -11.24 9.98 -20.28
CA LEU A 223 -11.35 10.13 -18.81
C LEU A 223 -11.98 11.47 -18.41
N PRO A 224 -12.54 11.62 -17.20
CA PRO A 224 -13.07 12.89 -16.70
C PRO A 224 -12.06 14.05 -16.82
N GLU A 225 -12.52 15.27 -17.11
CA GLU A 225 -11.63 16.44 -17.22
C GLU A 225 -11.13 16.93 -15.86
N GLU A 226 -11.93 16.74 -14.81
CA GLU A 226 -11.58 17.16 -13.46
C GLU A 226 -10.44 16.31 -12.89
N PHE A 227 -9.38 16.98 -12.45
CA PHE A 227 -8.14 16.34 -12.00
C PHE A 227 -8.37 15.37 -10.84
N LEU A 228 -9.37 15.65 -10.00
CA LEU A 228 -9.76 14.83 -8.85
C LEU A 228 -10.02 13.38 -9.25
N TYR A 229 -10.73 13.15 -10.35
CA TYR A 229 -11.05 11.80 -10.80
C TYR A 229 -9.98 11.27 -11.75
N ARG A 230 -9.50 12.11 -12.69
CA ARG A 230 -8.49 11.70 -13.68
C ARG A 230 -7.23 11.19 -13.01
N GLU A 231 -6.63 12.01 -12.13
CA GLU A 231 -5.37 11.65 -11.50
C GLU A 231 -5.56 10.44 -10.56
N TRP A 232 -6.72 10.29 -9.92
CA TRP A 232 -7.00 9.09 -9.11
C TRP A 232 -7.05 7.81 -9.94
N ILE A 233 -7.64 7.87 -11.14
CA ILE A 233 -7.65 6.74 -12.09
C ILE A 233 -6.23 6.48 -12.59
N ASP A 234 -5.49 7.52 -12.96
CA ASP A 234 -4.12 7.39 -13.48
C ASP A 234 -3.15 6.83 -12.43
N LEU A 235 -3.33 7.14 -11.14
CA LEU A 235 -2.53 6.57 -10.04
C LEU A 235 -2.73 5.05 -9.89
N HIS A 236 -3.92 4.54 -10.23
CA HIS A 236 -4.31 3.14 -10.01
C HIS A 236 -4.46 2.36 -11.33
N SER A 237 -3.94 2.87 -12.43
CA SER A 237 -4.00 2.18 -13.72
C SER A 237 -2.75 2.44 -14.56
N GLY A 238 -2.65 1.74 -15.69
CA GLY A 238 -1.55 1.90 -16.62
C GLY A 238 -0.30 1.09 -16.26
N PRO A 239 0.72 1.13 -17.12
CA PRO A 239 1.76 0.11 -17.16
C PRO A 239 2.60 -0.01 -15.89
N ASP A 240 2.88 1.09 -15.21
CA ASP A 240 3.71 1.09 -13.99
C ASP A 240 2.95 0.47 -12.81
N PHE A 241 1.68 0.82 -12.65
CA PHE A 241 0.82 0.24 -11.60
C PHE A 241 0.48 -1.23 -11.89
N GLU A 242 0.21 -1.57 -13.16
CA GLU A 242 0.06 -2.96 -13.61
C GLU A 242 1.31 -3.81 -13.32
N ALA A 243 2.51 -3.27 -13.56
CA ALA A 243 3.76 -3.95 -13.25
C ALA A 243 3.97 -4.13 -11.74
N TRP A 244 3.57 -3.14 -10.93
CA TRP A 244 3.61 -3.22 -9.47
C TRP A 244 2.69 -4.32 -8.93
N VAL A 245 1.42 -4.31 -9.34
CA VAL A 245 0.45 -5.36 -8.99
C VAL A 245 0.92 -6.73 -9.47
N GLY A 246 1.45 -6.81 -10.70
CA GLY A 246 2.03 -8.03 -11.26
C GLY A 246 3.20 -8.58 -10.43
N PHE A 247 4.04 -7.70 -9.90
CA PHE A 247 5.12 -8.09 -8.99
C PHE A 247 4.59 -8.67 -7.67
N LEU A 248 3.61 -8.01 -7.02
CA LEU A 248 3.01 -8.50 -5.78
C LEU A 248 2.36 -9.88 -5.95
N ARG A 249 1.60 -10.04 -7.03
CA ARG A 249 1.00 -11.33 -7.42
C ARG A 249 2.08 -12.40 -7.65
N GLY A 250 3.12 -12.07 -8.40
CA GLY A 250 4.23 -13.00 -8.67
C GLY A 250 4.96 -13.45 -7.41
N GLU A 251 5.11 -12.59 -6.40
CA GLU A 251 5.69 -12.99 -5.11
C GLU A 251 4.77 -13.93 -4.32
N LEU A 252 3.45 -13.68 -4.33
CA LEU A 252 2.47 -14.61 -3.76
C LEU A 252 2.48 -15.97 -4.47
N ASP A 253 2.53 -15.96 -5.80
CA ASP A 253 2.59 -17.17 -6.64
C ASP A 253 3.86 -17.98 -6.39
N ARG A 254 4.97 -17.31 -6.08
CA ARG A 254 6.24 -17.95 -5.76
C ARG A 254 6.25 -18.58 -4.37
N LEU A 255 5.67 -17.91 -3.37
CA LEU A 255 5.74 -18.32 -1.97
C LEU A 255 4.62 -19.29 -1.59
N GLY A 256 3.40 -19.00 -2.04
CA GLY A 256 2.17 -19.71 -1.67
C GLY A 256 2.24 -21.24 -1.78
N PRO A 257 2.70 -21.81 -2.92
CA PRO A 257 2.78 -23.25 -3.10
C PRO A 257 3.76 -23.97 -2.16
N SER A 258 4.68 -23.24 -1.52
CA SER A 258 5.64 -23.81 -0.55
C SER A 258 5.14 -23.73 0.89
N LEU A 259 4.06 -22.99 1.15
CA LEU A 259 3.41 -22.94 2.45
C LEU A 259 2.65 -24.25 2.69
N GLY A 260 2.64 -24.72 3.94
CA GLY A 260 1.70 -25.76 4.35
C GLY A 260 0.26 -25.23 4.38
N GLU A 261 -0.71 -26.15 4.48
CA GLU A 261 -2.15 -25.83 4.47
C GLU A 261 -2.54 -24.71 5.45
N GLU A 262 -2.03 -24.76 6.69
CA GLU A 262 -2.27 -23.71 7.70
C GLU A 262 -1.73 -22.34 7.27
N GLY A 263 -0.56 -22.30 6.64
CA GLY A 263 0.05 -21.06 6.13
C GLY A 263 -0.73 -20.51 4.93
N GLN A 264 -1.19 -21.37 4.03
CA GLN A 264 -2.03 -20.97 2.90
C GLN A 264 -3.38 -20.42 3.39
N ALA A 265 -4.02 -21.10 4.34
CA ALA A 265 -5.26 -20.66 4.96
C ALA A 265 -5.10 -19.30 5.68
N ARG A 266 -3.97 -19.10 6.37
CA ARG A 266 -3.65 -17.83 7.02
C ARG A 266 -3.51 -16.68 6.02
N VAL A 267 -2.77 -16.88 4.93
CA VAL A 267 -2.63 -15.88 3.86
C VAL A 267 -3.99 -15.56 3.23
N LEU A 268 -4.81 -16.58 2.98
CA LEU A 268 -6.18 -16.41 2.49
C LEU A 268 -7.05 -15.61 3.46
N GLY A 269 -6.94 -15.86 4.77
CA GLY A 269 -7.69 -15.12 5.79
C GLY A 269 -7.46 -13.62 5.73
N PHE A 270 -6.20 -13.19 5.65
CA PHE A 270 -5.86 -11.77 5.49
C PHE A 270 -6.33 -11.18 4.16
N PHE A 271 -6.19 -11.93 3.05
CA PHE A 271 -6.63 -11.49 1.74
C PHE A 271 -8.16 -11.31 1.69
N ARG A 272 -8.93 -12.20 2.32
CA ARG A 272 -10.40 -12.11 2.44
C ARG A 272 -10.86 -10.98 3.34
N GLU A 273 -10.25 -10.83 4.52
CA GLU A 273 -10.60 -9.74 5.43
C GLU A 273 -10.34 -8.39 4.77
N ALA A 274 -9.20 -8.23 4.09
CA ALA A 274 -8.94 -6.99 3.36
C ALA A 274 -10.00 -6.76 2.25
N ALA A 275 -10.48 -7.81 1.55
CA ALA A 275 -11.51 -7.66 0.51
C ALA A 275 -12.85 -7.21 1.08
N ARG A 276 -13.25 -7.79 2.22
CA ARG A 276 -14.43 -7.39 2.98
C ARG A 276 -14.35 -5.95 3.46
N LEU A 277 -13.17 -5.53 3.91
CA LEU A 277 -12.93 -4.16 4.37
C LEU A 277 -12.91 -3.15 3.22
N GLU A 278 -12.32 -3.49 2.07
CA GLU A 278 -12.40 -2.67 0.85
C GLU A 278 -13.84 -2.45 0.42
N ARG A 279 -14.66 -3.52 0.40
CA ARG A 279 -16.09 -3.38 0.13
C ARG A 279 -16.77 -2.44 1.12
N GLY A 280 -16.55 -2.65 2.41
CA GLY A 280 -17.09 -1.76 3.44
C GLY A 280 -16.61 -0.31 3.31
N PHE A 281 -15.41 -0.09 2.78
CA PHE A 281 -14.86 1.23 2.53
C PHE A 281 -15.59 1.93 1.38
N PHE A 282 -15.86 1.22 0.30
CA PHE A 282 -16.65 1.72 -0.82
C PHE A 282 -18.13 1.91 -0.47
N ASP A 283 -18.71 1.04 0.36
CA ASP A 283 -20.07 1.20 0.92
C ASP A 283 -20.14 2.49 1.77
N MET A 284 -19.15 2.70 2.66
CA MET A 284 -19.03 3.92 3.48
C MET A 284 -18.93 5.18 2.61
N ALA A 285 -18.14 5.13 1.54
CA ALA A 285 -17.96 6.25 0.63
C ALA A 285 -19.24 6.61 -0.14
N GLN A 286 -20.07 5.62 -0.47
CA GLN A 286 -21.33 5.83 -1.19
C GLN A 286 -22.44 6.45 -0.32
N GLY A 287 -22.45 6.16 0.98
CA GLY A 287 -23.44 6.66 1.93
C GLY A 287 -24.48 5.65 2.36
#